data_AF-A0A175W7Z0-F1
#
_entry.id   AF-A0A175W7Z0-F1
#
_cell.length_a   1.000
_cell.length_b   1.000
_cell.length_c   1.000
_cell.angle_alpha   90.00
_cell.angle_beta   90.00
_cell.angle_gamma   90.00
#
_symmetry.space_group_name_H-M   'P 1'
#
loop_
_entity.id
_entity.type
_entity.pdbx_description
1 polymer ?
#
loop_
_entity_poly.entity_id
_entity_poly.type
_entity_poly.pdbx_seq_one_letter_code
_entity_poly.pdbx_strand_id
1 'polypeptide(L)'
;MDVDGTPATFLRSVKLVGQRREVKQEPFSFQLRGELAEAMLLRVELEFMGHYGEPGLEVAMEGEGEEWEFVLEYNPYTGEWKTNKV
;
A
#
# COMPACT_ATOMS: atom_id res chain seq x y z
N MET A 1 9.72 11.87 11.23
CA MET A 1 10.56 12.78 10.43
C MET A 1 11.70 11.96 9.86
N ASP A 2 11.92 12.06 8.56
CA ASP A 2 13.09 11.50 7.89
C ASP A 2 14.37 12.24 8.32
N VAL A 3 15.55 11.71 7.98
CA VAL A 3 16.87 12.23 8.34
C VAL A 3 17.06 13.70 7.94
N ASP A 4 16.38 14.16 6.90
CA ASP A 4 16.42 15.52 6.36
C ASP A 4 15.34 16.45 6.94
N GLY A 5 14.49 15.97 7.85
CA GLY A 5 13.37 16.72 8.39
C GLY A 5 12.13 16.70 7.50
N THR A 6 12.16 15.98 6.38
CA THR A 6 10.98 15.75 5.55
C THR A 6 9.96 14.93 6.35
N PRO A 7 8.69 15.33 6.37
CA PRO A 7 7.63 14.55 6.97
C PRO A 7 7.45 13.23 6.21
N ALA A 8 8.03 12.15 6.73
CA ALA A 8 7.77 10.80 6.25
C ALA A 8 6.55 10.21 6.95
N THR A 9 5.73 9.50 6.18
CA THR A 9 4.66 8.65 6.69
C THR A 9 5.14 7.20 6.66
N PHE A 10 4.89 6.45 7.73
CA PHE A 10 5.33 5.06 7.84
C PHE A 10 4.14 4.13 7.62
N LEU A 11 4.31 3.07 6.83
CA LEU A 11 3.32 2.00 6.73
C LEU A 11 3.19 1.28 8.08
N ARG A 12 1.96 1.20 8.58
CA ARG A 12 1.60 0.51 9.81
C ARG A 12 1.21 -0.93 9.56
N SER A 13 0.35 -1.12 8.56
CA SER A 13 -0.20 -2.40 8.21
C SER A 13 -0.59 -2.44 6.74
N VAL A 14 -0.59 -3.65 6.21
CA VAL A 14 -1.03 -3.97 4.87
C VAL A 14 -2.07 -5.08 5.00
N LYS A 15 -3.19 -4.96 4.30
CA LYS A 15 -4.24 -5.98 4.29
C LYS A 15 -4.70 -6.23 2.87
N LEU A 16 -4.53 -7.47 2.41
CA LEU A 16 -5.12 -7.90 1.17
C LEU A 16 -6.64 -8.05 1.32
N VAL A 17 -7.41 -7.35 0.49
CA VAL A 17 -8.87 -7.42 0.49
C VAL A 17 -9.30 -8.86 0.18
N GLY A 18 -10.17 -9.40 1.03
CA GLY A 18 -10.58 -10.82 1.00
C GLY A 18 -9.79 -11.73 1.94
N GLN A 19 -8.62 -11.30 2.43
CA GLN A 19 -7.92 -11.99 3.52
C GLN A 19 -8.38 -11.46 4.88
N ARG A 20 -8.45 -12.36 5.87
CA ARG A 20 -8.91 -12.00 7.22
C ARG A 20 -7.87 -11.22 8.02
N ARG A 21 -6.58 -11.43 7.75
CA ARG A 21 -5.48 -10.90 8.58
C ARG A 21 -4.72 -9.83 7.82
N GLU A 22 -4.46 -8.74 8.52
CA GLU A 22 -3.47 -7.74 8.13
C GLU A 22 -2.06 -8.18 8.56
N VAL A 23 -1.05 -7.69 7.85
CA VAL A 23 0.37 -7.85 8.15
C VAL A 23 0.90 -6.53 8.70
N LYS A 24 1.63 -6.57 9.82
CA LYS A 24 2.11 -5.38 10.55
C LYS A 24 3.64 -5.30 10.69
N GLN A 25 4.35 -6.27 10.12
CA GLN A 25 5.79 -6.37 10.24
C GLN A 25 6.40 -6.38 8.85
N GLU A 26 7.49 -5.63 8.71
CA GLU A 26 8.27 -5.57 7.49
C GLU A 26 9.23 -6.77 7.40
N PRO A 27 9.43 -7.34 6.18
CA PRO A 27 8.73 -7.03 4.94
C PRO A 27 7.26 -7.52 4.95
N PHE A 28 6.34 -6.71 4.42
CA PHE A 28 4.91 -7.05 4.36
C PHE A 28 4.64 -8.12 3.29
N SER A 29 4.71 -9.39 3.68
CA SER A 29 4.55 -10.52 2.76
C SER A 29 3.18 -11.19 2.87
N PHE A 30 2.58 -11.52 1.73
CA PHE A 30 1.38 -12.36 1.65
C PHE A 30 1.67 -13.65 0.90
N GLN A 31 1.16 -14.77 1.41
CA GLN A 31 1.16 -16.03 0.68
C GLN A 31 -0.20 -16.23 0.04
N LEU A 32 -0.24 -16.16 -1.29
CA LEU A 32 -1.43 -16.43 -2.08
C LEU A 32 -1.47 -17.93 -2.39
N ARG A 33 -2.62 -18.57 -2.14
CA ARG A 33 -2.81 -19.99 -2.43
C ARG A 33 -3.59 -20.12 -3.74
N GLY A 34 -3.03 -20.84 -4.69
CA GLY A 34 -3.62 -21.07 -6.02
C GLY A 34 -2.90 -20.27 -7.11
N GLU A 35 -3.25 -20.58 -8.35
CA GLU A 35 -2.75 -19.85 -9.51
C GLU A 35 -3.36 -18.45 -9.51
N LEU A 36 -2.50 -17.43 -9.54
CA LEU A 36 -2.92 -16.08 -9.90
C LEU A 36 -3.21 -16.09 -11.39
N ALA A 37 -4.46 -15.79 -11.76
CA ALA A 37 -4.77 -15.56 -13.16
C ALA A 37 -3.93 -14.37 -13.68
N GLU A 38 -3.49 -14.43 -14.94
CA GLU A 38 -2.65 -13.40 -15.60
C GLU A 38 -3.24 -11.97 -15.47
N ALA A 39 -4.56 -11.85 -15.29
CA ALA A 39 -5.27 -10.59 -15.07
C ALA A 39 -6.03 -10.59 -13.73
N MET A 40 -5.38 -10.95 -12.63
CA MET A 40 -5.97 -10.85 -11.30
C MET A 40 -5.84 -9.43 -10.74
N LEU A 41 -6.97 -8.84 -10.36
CA LEU A 41 -7.03 -7.60 -9.61
C LEU A 41 -6.77 -7.90 -8.11
N LEU A 42 -5.61 -7.51 -7.59
CA LEU A 42 -5.34 -7.55 -6.16
C LEU A 42 -5.61 -6.18 -5.56
N ARG A 43 -6.49 -6.13 -4.55
CA ARG A 43 -6.78 -4.90 -3.80
C ARG A 43 -6.11 -4.97 -2.45
N VAL A 44 -5.31 -3.96 -2.12
CA VAL A 44 -4.56 -3.89 -0.87
C VAL A 44 -4.95 -2.64 -0.11
N GLU A 45 -5.41 -2.79 1.13
CA GLU A 45 -5.62 -1.71 2.09
C GLU A 45 -4.30 -1.43 2.83
N LEU A 46 -3.87 -0.17 2.82
CA LEU A 46 -2.68 0.32 3.50
C LEU A 46 -3.10 1.21 4.67
N GLU A 47 -2.58 0.95 5.86
CA GLU A 47 -2.73 1.84 7.02
C GLU A 47 -1.39 2.50 7.32
N PHE A 48 -1.38 3.79 7.65
CA PHE A 48 -0.17 4.55 7.92
C PHE A 48 -0.13 5.02 9.39
N MET A 49 1.07 5.10 9.97
CA MET A 49 1.35 5.77 11.26
C MET A 49 1.75 7.23 11.05
N GLY A 50 1.16 7.86 10.04
CA GLY A 50 1.56 9.17 9.61
C GLY A 50 1.15 10.29 10.57
N HIS A 51 1.79 11.44 10.40
CA HIS A 51 1.62 12.60 11.27
C HIS A 51 0.43 13.48 10.87
N TYR A 52 -0.19 13.21 9.73
CA TYR A 52 -1.20 14.07 9.12
C TYR A 52 -2.61 13.50 9.19
N GLY A 53 -2.79 12.35 9.85
CA GLY A 53 -4.09 11.66 9.87
C GLY A 53 -4.43 11.08 8.51
N GLU A 54 -3.41 10.59 7.81
CA GLU A 54 -3.54 9.97 6.49
C GLU A 54 -4.61 8.87 6.54
N PRO A 55 -5.62 8.92 5.64
CA PRO A 55 -6.61 7.86 5.56
C PRO A 55 -5.96 6.59 5.01
N GLY A 56 -6.59 5.44 5.26
CA GLY A 56 -6.19 4.21 4.60
C GLY A 56 -6.29 4.34 3.08
N LEU A 57 -5.39 3.67 2.37
CA LEU A 57 -5.34 3.69 0.91
C LEU A 57 -5.63 2.30 0.34
N GLU A 58 -6.56 2.21 -0.61
CA GLU A 58 -6.78 0.99 -1.40
C GLU A 58 -6.04 1.10 -2.73
N VAL A 59 -5.12 0.17 -3.01
CA VAL A 59 -4.41 0.09 -4.29
C VAL A 59 -4.84 -1.16 -5.03
N ALA A 60 -5.20 -0.99 -6.29
CA ALA A 60 -5.48 -2.05 -7.24
C ALA A 60 -4.22 -2.40 -8.02
N MET A 61 -3.78 -3.66 -7.93
CA MET A 61 -2.67 -4.19 -8.71
C MET A 61 -3.25 -5.09 -9.79
N GLU A 62 -3.00 -4.74 -11.05
CA GLU A 62 -3.36 -5.50 -12.24
C GLU A 62 -2.08 -5.74 -13.06
N GLY A 63 -1.83 -6.98 -13.48
CA GLY A 63 -0.85 -7.26 -14.53
C GLY A 63 -0.21 -8.64 -14.52
N GLU A 64 0.48 -8.93 -15.62
CA GLU A 64 1.57 -9.90 -15.74
C GLU A 64 2.86 -9.24 -15.22
N GLY A 65 3.55 -9.88 -14.29
CA GLY A 65 4.82 -9.39 -13.77
C GLY A 65 5.16 -10.00 -12.41
N GLU A 66 6.45 -10.14 -12.13
CA GLU A 66 6.92 -10.59 -10.81
C GLU A 66 6.95 -9.43 -9.80
N GLU A 67 7.12 -8.19 -10.29
CA GLU A 67 7.31 -7.00 -9.47
C GLU A 67 6.54 -5.81 -10.05
N TRP A 68 5.94 -5.01 -9.16
CA TRP A 68 5.31 -3.73 -9.50
C TRP A 68 5.75 -2.68 -8.50
N GLU A 69 6.08 -1.50 -9.01
CA GLU A 69 6.44 -0.36 -8.20
C GLU A 69 5.34 0.70 -8.26
N PHE A 70 5.02 1.28 -7.11
CA PHE A 70 4.00 2.31 -6.99
C PHE A 70 4.57 3.49 -6.21
N VAL A 71 4.33 4.69 -6.71
CA VAL A 71 4.59 5.94 -6.00
C VAL A 71 3.27 6.41 -5.38
N LEU A 72 3.28 6.56 -4.06
CA LEU A 72 2.14 7.00 -3.27
C LEU A 72 2.44 8.39 -2.71
N GLU A 73 1.68 9.39 -3.14
CA GLU A 73 1.84 10.78 -2.70
C GLU A 73 0.61 11.22 -1.92
N TYR A 74 0.79 11.64 -0.67
CA TYR A 74 -0.28 12.20 0.14
C TYR A 74 -0.22 13.73 0.15
N ASN A 75 -1.37 14.38 -0.08
CA ASN A 75 -1.51 15.82 0.09
C ASN A 75 -2.19 16.13 1.44
N PRO A 76 -1.46 16.65 2.44
CA PRO A 76 -2.03 16.95 3.76
C PRO A 76 -3.03 18.10 3.76
N TYR A 77 -3.06 18.94 2.72
CA TYR A 77 -4.00 20.05 2.61
C TYR A 77 -5.37 19.61 2.08
N THR A 78 -5.40 18.62 1.18
CA THR A 78 -6.66 18.09 0.63
C THR A 78 -7.10 16.80 1.32
N GLY A 79 -6.19 16.11 1.99
CA GLY A 79 -6.45 14.81 2.61
C GLY A 79 -6.49 13.65 1.59
N GLU A 80 -5.97 13.87 0.38
CA GLU A 80 -6.09 12.93 -0.73
C GLU A 80 -4.77 12.22 -1.04
N TRP A 81 -4.88 10.95 -1.43
CA TRP A 81 -3.78 10.16 -1.98
C TRP A 81 -3.78 10.24 -3.50
N LYS A 82 -2.57 10.30 -4.08
CA LYS A 82 -2.32 10.05 -5.50
C LYS A 82 -1.46 8.80 -5.61
N THR A 83 -1.85 7.90 -6.51
CA THR A 83 -1.13 6.66 -6.77
C THR A 83 -0.72 6.62 -8.23
N ASN A 84 0.58 6.40 -8.47
CA ASN A 84 1.12 6.25 -9.81
C ASN A 84 1.86 4.91 -9.88
N LYS A 85 1.51 4.06 -10.84
CA LYS A 85 2.27 2.86 -11.16
C LYS A 85 3.52 3.27 -11.96
N VAL A 86 4.69 2.76 -11.59
CA VAL A 86 5.96 2.98 -12.29
C VAL A 86 6.25 1.81 -13.23
#